data_AF-A0A3D3SAL5-F1
#
_entry.id   AF-A0A3D3SAL5-F1
#
_cell.length_a   1.000
_cell.length_b   1.000
_cell.length_c   1.000
_cell.angle_alpha   90.00
_cell.angle_beta   90.00
_cell.angle_gamma   90.00
#
_symmetry.space_group_name_H-M   'P 1'
#
loop_
_entity.id
_entity.type
_entity.pdbx_description
1 polymer ?
#
loop_
_entity_poly.entity_id
_entity_poly.type
_entity_poly.pdbx_seq_one_letter_code
_entity_poly.pdbx_strand_id
1 'polypeptide(L)'
;MSDNTNIPQYPEFAPIDFSMIGSMYPAFNLLKDGISEFTFANLYLFRHTYDYRVAEFPGGGLVIAGSKEGKKFFYLPCCLAPTNIFDELMLNHEYMKNLSESQAVQHRIDLEARGYIVQEDRDNFDYLYFRKDLAELTGREYHKKRNLVNGFISSYECEQKPLKKENVGDALAVLDEWRATKGVDGDYRAARE
;
A
#
# COMPACT_ATOMS: atom_id res chain seq x y z
N MET A 1 -4.96 2.03 -27.01
CA MET A 1 -3.80 1.27 -27.47
C MET A 1 -3.43 0.33 -26.34
N SER A 2 -3.71 -0.95 -26.55
CA SER A 2 -3.66 -2.01 -25.55
C SER A 2 -2.24 -2.54 -25.50
N ASP A 3 -1.35 -1.85 -24.81
CA ASP A 3 -0.09 -2.47 -24.37
C ASP A 3 -0.41 -3.23 -23.09
N ASN A 4 -0.95 -4.43 -23.30
CA ASN A 4 -1.20 -5.40 -22.26
C ASN A 4 0.16 -5.97 -21.85
N THR A 5 0.92 -5.22 -21.05
CA THR A 5 2.17 -5.72 -20.47
C THR A 5 1.77 -6.77 -19.44
N ASN A 6 1.75 -8.01 -19.90
CA ASN A 6 1.36 -9.16 -19.11
C ASN A 6 2.30 -9.28 -17.91
N ILE A 7 1.75 -9.41 -16.71
CA ILE A 7 2.54 -9.75 -15.54
C ILE A 7 3.22 -11.10 -15.84
N PRO A 8 4.54 -11.22 -15.71
CA PRO A 8 5.24 -12.46 -16.03
C PRO A 8 4.83 -13.58 -15.08
N GLN A 9 4.93 -14.83 -15.55
CA GLN A 9 4.71 -15.98 -14.69
C GLN A 9 5.94 -16.25 -13.82
N TYR A 10 5.72 -16.56 -12.55
CA TYR A 10 6.77 -16.96 -11.62
C TYR A 10 7.55 -18.16 -12.19
N PRO A 11 8.90 -18.19 -12.11
CA PRO A 11 9.77 -17.34 -11.27
C PRO A 11 10.24 -16.03 -11.91
N GLU A 12 9.74 -15.66 -13.08
CA GLU A 12 10.14 -14.41 -13.74
C GLU A 12 9.41 -13.21 -13.11
N PHE A 13 10.16 -12.14 -12.82
CA PHE A 13 9.63 -10.92 -12.20
C PHE A 13 9.88 -9.70 -13.09
N ALA A 14 8.88 -8.83 -13.21
CA ALA A 14 8.99 -7.54 -13.87
C ALA A 14 8.89 -6.38 -12.86
N PRO A 15 9.61 -5.26 -13.06
CA PRO A 15 9.35 -4.03 -12.31
C PRO A 15 7.88 -3.61 -12.44
N ILE A 16 7.30 -3.04 -11.39
CA ILE A 16 5.94 -2.49 -11.46
C ILE A 16 5.93 -1.31 -12.43
N ASP A 17 5.02 -1.36 -13.41
CA ASP A 17 4.85 -0.31 -14.42
C ASP A 17 3.39 0.18 -14.46
N PHE A 18 3.17 1.42 -14.89
CA PHE A 18 1.84 2.02 -14.95
C PHE A 18 0.88 1.22 -15.85
N SER A 19 1.39 0.61 -16.93
CA SER A 19 0.59 -0.25 -17.82
C SER A 19 -0.04 -1.46 -17.10
N MET A 20 0.51 -1.89 -15.97
CA MET A 20 0.00 -3.03 -15.20
C MET A 20 -1.25 -2.71 -14.38
N ILE A 21 -1.68 -1.44 -14.32
CA ILE A 21 -2.85 -1.01 -13.54
C ILE A 21 -4.10 -1.82 -13.89
N GLY A 22 -4.32 -2.14 -15.17
CA GLY A 22 -5.49 -2.91 -15.62
C GLY A 22 -5.54 -4.32 -15.05
N SER A 23 -4.38 -4.94 -14.82
CA SER A 23 -4.26 -6.33 -14.33
C SER A 23 -4.21 -6.39 -12.81
N MET A 24 -3.54 -5.43 -12.16
CA MET A 24 -3.34 -5.44 -10.70
C MET A 24 -4.51 -4.82 -9.93
N TYR A 25 -5.14 -3.78 -10.48
CA TYR A 25 -6.19 -3.03 -9.78
C TYR A 25 -7.41 -3.89 -9.39
N PRO A 26 -7.95 -4.78 -10.27
CA PRO A 26 -9.06 -5.66 -9.88
C PRO A 26 -8.69 -6.61 -8.74
N ALA A 27 -7.46 -7.16 -8.75
CA ALA A 27 -7.00 -8.08 -7.71
C ALA A 27 -6.98 -7.42 -6.32
N PHE A 28 -6.54 -6.16 -6.26
CA PHE A 28 -6.46 -5.40 -5.01
C PHE A 28 -7.81 -4.89 -4.51
N ASN A 29 -8.70 -4.44 -5.40
CA ASN A 29 -10.02 -3.95 -5.01
C ASN A 29 -10.95 -5.03 -4.47
N LEU A 30 -10.69 -6.30 -4.80
CA LEU A 30 -11.46 -7.44 -4.33
C LEU A 30 -10.93 -8.01 -3.01
N LEU A 31 -9.83 -7.48 -2.47
CA LEU A 31 -9.29 -7.93 -1.19
C LEU A 31 -10.25 -7.56 -0.07
N LYS A 32 -10.56 -8.56 0.75
CA LYS A 32 -11.53 -8.45 1.85
C LYS A 32 -11.02 -7.57 2.99
N ASP A 33 -9.74 -7.68 3.33
CA ASP A 33 -9.18 -7.07 4.53
C ASP A 33 -8.77 -5.60 4.34
N GLY A 34 -8.65 -5.14 3.10
CA GLY A 34 -8.46 -3.71 2.79
C GLY A 34 -7.14 -3.09 3.28
N ILE A 35 -6.05 -3.86 3.29
CA ILE A 35 -4.70 -3.39 3.69
C ILE A 35 -4.25 -2.26 2.77
N SER A 36 -3.83 -1.13 3.34
CA SER A 36 -3.52 0.12 2.62
C SER A 36 -2.34 -0.02 1.66
N GLU A 37 -1.35 -0.87 1.99
CA GLU A 37 -0.25 -1.16 1.08
C GLU A 37 -0.71 -1.84 -0.22
N PHE A 38 -1.80 -2.61 -0.18
CA PHE A 38 -2.31 -3.38 -1.32
C PHE A 38 -3.21 -2.51 -2.19
N THR A 39 -2.64 -1.40 -2.67
CA THR A 39 -3.23 -0.57 -3.71
C THR A 39 -2.21 -0.38 -4.83
N PHE A 40 -2.69 -0.30 -6.08
CA PHE A 40 -1.79 -0.08 -7.21
C PHE A 40 -1.00 1.22 -7.06
N ALA A 41 -1.66 2.30 -6.61
CA ALA A 41 -1.03 3.60 -6.38
C ALA A 41 0.12 3.50 -5.38
N ASN A 42 -0.07 2.83 -4.23
CA ASN A 42 0.98 2.66 -3.24
C ASN A 42 2.17 1.87 -3.81
N LEU A 43 1.92 0.70 -4.40
CA LEU A 43 2.98 -0.12 -4.99
C LEU A 43 3.71 0.59 -6.13
N TYR A 44 2.99 1.32 -6.98
CA TYR A 44 3.58 2.08 -8.06
C TYR A 44 4.44 3.24 -7.52
N LEU A 45 3.90 4.12 -6.67
CA LEU A 45 4.62 5.30 -6.16
C LEU A 45 5.86 4.93 -5.34
N PHE A 46 5.82 3.80 -4.62
CA PHE A 46 6.94 3.31 -3.83
C PHE A 46 7.83 2.29 -4.56
N ARG A 47 7.61 2.03 -5.86
CA ARG A 47 8.36 1.02 -6.64
C ARG A 47 9.86 1.25 -6.64
N HIS A 48 10.31 2.49 -6.66
CA HIS A 48 11.73 2.83 -6.63
C HIS A 48 12.33 2.79 -5.23
N THR A 49 11.52 3.04 -4.20
CA THR A 49 11.96 2.97 -2.79
C THR A 49 12.24 1.53 -2.38
N TYR A 50 11.40 0.59 -2.80
CA TYR A 50 11.50 -0.82 -2.42
C TYR A 50 11.95 -1.75 -3.55
N ASP A 51 12.32 -1.21 -4.72
CA ASP A 51 12.60 -1.99 -5.94
C ASP A 51 11.51 -3.04 -6.22
N TYR A 52 10.24 -2.60 -6.19
CA TYR A 52 9.12 -3.53 -6.29
C TYR A 52 9.09 -4.21 -7.65
N ARG A 53 8.98 -5.54 -7.61
CA ARG A 53 8.79 -6.39 -8.77
C ARG A 53 7.60 -7.32 -8.55
N VAL A 54 6.90 -7.65 -9.63
CA VAL A 54 5.68 -8.47 -9.61
C VAL A 54 5.80 -9.67 -10.53
N ALA A 55 5.18 -10.76 -10.11
CA ALA A 55 4.98 -11.98 -10.88
C ALA A 55 3.60 -12.59 -10.55
N GLU A 56 3.06 -13.40 -11.45
CA GLU A 56 1.86 -14.21 -11.22
C GLU A 56 2.25 -15.67 -11.01
N PHE A 57 1.66 -16.34 -10.02
CA PHE A 57 1.86 -17.77 -9.80
C PHE A 57 0.64 -18.60 -10.25
N PRO A 58 0.82 -19.89 -10.59
CA PRO A 58 -0.27 -20.75 -11.03
C PRO A 58 -1.46 -20.75 -10.07
N GLY A 59 -2.65 -20.52 -10.61
CA GLY A 59 -3.87 -20.32 -9.82
C GLY A 59 -4.33 -18.86 -9.72
N GLY A 60 -3.61 -17.91 -10.35
CA GLY A 60 -4.07 -16.53 -10.53
C GLY A 60 -3.73 -15.59 -9.37
N GLY A 61 -2.76 -15.96 -8.53
CA GLY A 61 -2.29 -15.12 -7.43
C GLY A 61 -1.06 -14.30 -7.81
N LEU A 62 -0.88 -13.16 -7.14
CA LEU A 62 0.26 -12.27 -7.35
C LEU A 62 1.31 -12.46 -6.25
N VAL A 63 2.58 -12.45 -6.65
CA VAL A 63 3.71 -12.22 -5.76
C VAL A 63 4.29 -10.85 -6.06
N ILE A 64 4.49 -10.05 -5.03
CA ILE A 64 5.24 -8.80 -5.13
C ILE A 64 6.47 -8.95 -4.25
N ALA A 65 7.66 -8.81 -4.84
CA ALA A 65 8.92 -8.83 -4.13
C ALA A 65 9.50 -7.42 -4.04
N GLY A 66 10.25 -7.14 -2.98
CA GLY A 66 10.95 -5.88 -2.79
C GLY A 66 12.09 -6.01 -1.78
N SER A 67 12.77 -4.89 -1.52
CA SER A 67 13.80 -4.80 -0.51
C SER A 67 13.69 -3.51 0.31
N LYS A 68 13.91 -3.62 1.62
CA LYS A 68 13.98 -2.49 2.55
C LYS A 68 15.23 -2.63 3.40
N GLU A 69 16.07 -1.60 3.43
CA GLU A 69 17.29 -1.57 4.27
C GLU A 69 18.21 -2.80 4.04
N GLY A 70 18.33 -3.23 2.78
CA GLY A 70 19.13 -4.39 2.38
C GLY A 70 18.44 -5.74 2.62
N LYS A 71 17.28 -5.76 3.27
CA LYS A 71 16.52 -6.98 3.52
C LYS A 71 15.51 -7.25 2.43
N LYS A 72 15.46 -8.49 1.93
CA LYS A 72 14.49 -8.90 0.89
C LYS A 72 13.19 -9.36 1.52
N PHE A 73 12.07 -8.95 0.97
CA PHE A 73 10.75 -9.38 1.43
C PHE A 73 9.80 -9.61 0.25
N PHE A 74 8.68 -10.24 0.53
CA PHE A 74 7.60 -10.38 -0.44
C PHE A 74 6.21 -10.23 0.19
N TYR A 75 5.24 -9.98 -0.66
CA TYR A 75 3.80 -9.96 -0.37
C TYR A 75 3.10 -11.07 -1.16
N LEU A 76 2.03 -11.60 -0.57
CA LEU A 76 1.05 -12.46 -1.25
C LEU A 76 -0.35 -11.89 -1.02
N PRO A 77 -0.72 -10.80 -1.73
CA PRO A 77 -1.91 -10.01 -1.40
C PRO A 77 -3.21 -10.79 -1.48
N CYS A 78 -3.34 -11.67 -2.48
CA CYS A 78 -4.59 -12.37 -2.78
C CYS A 78 -4.77 -13.65 -1.96
N CYS A 79 -3.74 -14.50 -1.95
CA CYS A 79 -3.76 -15.82 -1.34
C CYS A 79 -2.33 -16.33 -1.17
N LEU A 80 -2.13 -17.31 -0.27
CA LEU A 80 -0.84 -17.99 -0.20
C LEU A 80 -0.54 -18.72 -1.50
N ALA A 81 0.72 -18.70 -1.91
CA ALA A 81 1.21 -19.46 -3.05
C ALA A 81 1.21 -20.97 -2.73
N PRO A 82 1.18 -21.83 -3.77
CA PRO A 82 1.43 -23.26 -3.61
C PRO A 82 2.70 -23.52 -2.79
N THR A 83 2.70 -24.58 -1.97
CA THR A 83 3.76 -24.87 -0.98
C THR A 83 5.18 -24.77 -1.54
N ASN A 84 5.41 -25.33 -2.73
CA ASN A 84 6.71 -25.29 -3.39
C ASN A 84 7.17 -23.86 -3.75
N ILE A 85 6.26 -23.01 -4.22
CA ILE A 85 6.55 -21.60 -4.53
C ILE A 85 6.75 -20.81 -3.24
N PHE A 86 5.91 -21.05 -2.23
CA PHE A 86 6.06 -20.39 -0.93
C PHE A 86 7.41 -20.71 -0.28
N ASP A 87 7.84 -21.98 -0.30
CA ASP A 87 9.14 -22.38 0.24
C ASP A 87 10.30 -21.74 -0.54
N GLU A 88 10.22 -21.69 -1.87
CA GLU A 88 11.23 -21.00 -2.68
C GLU A 88 11.30 -19.50 -2.37
N LEU A 89 10.14 -18.85 -2.17
CA LEU A 89 10.10 -17.45 -1.77
C LEU A 89 10.75 -17.25 -0.40
N MET A 90 10.44 -18.08 0.60
CA MET A 90 11.04 -18.01 1.93
C MET A 90 12.53 -18.38 1.95
N LEU A 91 13.02 -19.19 1.00
CA LEU A 91 14.46 -19.45 0.85
C LEU A 91 15.22 -18.25 0.27
N ASN A 92 14.57 -17.43 -0.55
CA ASN A 92 15.20 -16.30 -1.26
C ASN A 92 14.93 -14.92 -0.64
N HIS A 93 14.06 -14.86 0.37
CA HIS A 93 13.65 -13.63 1.07
C HIS A 93 13.69 -13.84 2.58
N GLU A 94 13.84 -12.78 3.34
CA GLU A 94 13.95 -12.85 4.81
C GLU A 94 12.60 -12.95 5.50
N TYR A 95 11.55 -12.37 4.92
CA TYR A 95 10.21 -12.39 5.49
C TYR A 95 9.12 -12.14 4.46
N MET A 96 7.93 -12.66 4.74
CA MET A 96 6.69 -12.21 4.13
C MET A 96 6.14 -11.04 4.95
N LYS A 97 5.73 -9.96 4.30
CA LYS A 97 5.11 -8.80 4.96
C LYS A 97 3.59 -8.78 4.68
N ASN A 98 2.81 -8.15 5.56
CA ASN A 98 1.39 -7.88 5.38
C ASN A 98 0.55 -9.15 5.11
N LEU A 99 0.82 -10.24 5.85
CA LEU A 99 -0.11 -11.36 5.95
C LEU A 99 -1.41 -10.85 6.59
N SER A 100 -2.52 -10.90 5.85
CA SER A 100 -3.78 -10.33 6.35
C SER A 100 -4.34 -11.13 7.52
N GLU A 101 -5.20 -10.52 8.33
CA GLU A 101 -5.84 -11.22 9.45
C GLU A 101 -6.63 -12.45 8.97
N SER A 102 -7.39 -12.33 7.88
CA SER A 102 -8.12 -13.47 7.31
C SER A 102 -7.16 -14.59 6.87
N GLN A 103 -6.01 -14.24 6.26
CA GLN A 103 -4.99 -15.23 5.88
C GLN A 103 -4.30 -15.85 7.10
N ALA A 104 -3.99 -15.06 8.13
CA ALA A 104 -3.37 -15.52 9.36
C ALA A 104 -4.28 -16.52 10.10
N VAL A 105 -5.58 -16.21 10.25
CA VAL A 105 -6.55 -17.14 10.84
C VAL A 105 -6.59 -18.47 10.07
N GLN A 106 -6.50 -18.42 8.74
CA GLN A 106 -6.56 -19.61 7.90
C GLN A 106 -5.28 -20.44 7.92
N HIS A 107 -4.10 -19.81 7.96
CA HIS A 107 -2.83 -20.47 7.63
C HIS A 107 -1.79 -20.49 8.75
N ARG A 108 -2.02 -19.79 9.86
CA ARG A 108 -1.05 -19.67 10.95
C ARG A 108 -0.57 -21.01 11.48
N ILE A 109 -1.49 -21.95 11.74
CA ILE A 109 -1.14 -23.28 12.28
C ILE A 109 -0.19 -24.02 11.34
N ASP A 110 -0.49 -24.02 10.03
CA ASP A 110 0.35 -24.70 9.03
C ASP A 110 1.71 -24.03 8.87
N LEU A 111 1.77 -22.70 8.91
CA LEU A 111 3.02 -21.93 8.84
C LEU A 111 3.89 -22.17 10.08
N GLU A 112 3.30 -22.14 11.27
CA GLU A 112 4.01 -22.38 12.52
C GLU A 112 4.47 -23.85 12.65
N ALA A 113 3.66 -24.82 12.19
CA ALA A 113 4.06 -26.23 12.12
C ALA A 113 5.26 -26.47 11.18
N ARG A 114 5.45 -25.61 10.17
CA ARG A 114 6.60 -25.61 9.26
C ARG A 114 7.81 -24.84 9.84
N GLY A 115 7.71 -24.29 11.04
CA GLY A 115 8.80 -23.59 11.74
C GLY A 115 8.88 -22.09 11.46
N TYR A 116 7.90 -21.51 10.76
CA TYR A 116 7.82 -20.06 10.57
C TYR A 116 7.22 -19.37 11.80
N ILE A 117 7.55 -18.10 12.00
CA ILE A 117 6.97 -17.27 13.06
C ILE A 117 5.94 -16.33 12.44
N VAL A 118 4.68 -16.44 12.86
CA VAL A 118 3.62 -15.50 12.49
C VAL A 118 3.39 -14.55 13.67
N GLN A 119 3.65 -13.28 13.46
CA GLN A 119 3.56 -12.26 14.51
C GLN A 119 2.92 -10.97 14.01
N GLU A 120 2.31 -10.23 14.93
CA GLU A 120 1.78 -8.90 14.64
C GLU A 120 2.92 -7.88 14.50
N ASP A 121 2.73 -6.93 13.58
CA ASP A 121 3.61 -5.77 13.40
C ASP A 121 2.81 -4.50 13.68
N ARG A 122 2.79 -4.11 14.96
CA ARG A 122 1.92 -3.04 15.47
C ARG A 122 2.17 -1.68 14.82
N ASP A 123 3.41 -1.43 14.38
CA ASP A 123 3.82 -0.18 13.74
C ASP A 123 3.27 -0.05 12.32
N ASN A 124 2.80 -1.16 11.73
CA ASN A 124 2.23 -1.23 10.37
C ASN A 124 0.71 -1.47 10.38
N PHE A 125 0.02 -1.20 11.49
CA PHE A 125 -1.44 -1.34 11.55
C PHE A 125 -2.14 -0.17 10.84
N ASP A 126 -3.09 -0.51 9.97
CA ASP A 126 -3.96 0.45 9.31
C ASP A 126 -5.03 1.01 10.25
N TYR A 127 -5.34 2.29 10.06
CA TYR A 127 -6.44 2.96 10.75
C TYR A 127 -7.68 2.98 9.85
N LEU A 128 -8.72 2.24 10.23
CA LEU A 128 -9.99 2.19 9.52
C LEU A 128 -11.03 3.07 10.20
N TYR A 129 -11.71 3.90 9.40
CA TYR A 129 -12.76 4.80 9.85
C TYR A 129 -14.00 4.68 8.98
N PHE A 130 -15.18 4.89 9.58
CA PHE A 130 -16.38 5.09 8.78
C PHE A 130 -16.29 6.43 8.05
N ARG A 131 -16.45 6.40 6.72
CA ARG A 131 -16.51 7.62 5.89
C ARG A 131 -17.54 8.62 6.43
N LYS A 132 -18.70 8.13 6.89
CA LYS A 132 -19.77 8.97 7.44
C LYS A 132 -19.31 9.74 8.67
N ASP A 133 -18.60 9.08 9.58
CA ASP A 133 -18.12 9.71 10.81
C ASP A 133 -17.10 10.82 10.51
N LEU A 134 -16.18 10.58 9.58
CA LEU A 134 -15.20 11.61 9.18
C LEU A 134 -15.83 12.77 8.39
N ALA A 135 -16.90 12.52 7.64
CA ALA A 135 -17.61 13.56 6.88
C ALA A 135 -18.53 14.42 7.76
N GLU A 136 -19.24 13.81 8.71
CA GLU A 136 -20.24 14.49 9.53
C GLU A 136 -19.68 15.01 10.87
N LEU A 137 -18.61 14.38 11.39
CA LEU A 137 -17.98 14.71 12.66
C LEU A 137 -18.99 14.84 13.81
N THR A 138 -19.98 13.94 13.86
CA THR A 138 -21.08 13.97 14.82
C THR A 138 -20.73 13.35 16.17
N GLY A 139 -21.46 13.71 17.23
CA GLY A 139 -21.24 13.15 18.56
C GLY A 139 -20.10 13.80 19.38
N ARG A 140 -19.90 13.26 20.60
CA ARG A 140 -18.97 13.79 21.61
C ARG A 140 -17.51 13.57 21.24
N GLU A 141 -17.20 12.43 20.62
CA GLU A 141 -15.84 12.06 20.21
C GLU A 141 -15.24 13.06 19.22
N TYR A 142 -16.04 13.45 18.21
CA TYR A 142 -15.61 14.37 17.15
C TYR A 142 -15.77 15.86 17.53
N HIS A 143 -16.25 16.18 18.73
CA HIS A 143 -16.47 17.57 19.17
C HIS A 143 -15.20 18.43 19.04
N LYS A 144 -14.03 17.89 19.43
CA LYS A 144 -12.76 18.62 19.30
C LYS A 144 -12.38 18.86 17.83
N LYS A 145 -12.62 17.88 16.95
CA LYS A 145 -12.32 18.00 15.50
C LYS A 145 -13.25 19.01 14.83
N ARG A 146 -14.54 18.96 15.14
CA ARG A 146 -15.53 19.93 14.67
C ARG A 146 -15.19 21.36 15.11
N ASN A 147 -14.70 21.54 16.33
CA ASN A 147 -14.23 22.85 16.80
C ASN A 147 -13.02 23.37 16.02
N LEU A 148 -12.06 22.49 15.64
CA LEU A 148 -10.93 22.87 14.79
C LEU A 148 -11.41 23.31 13.40
N VAL A 149 -12.33 22.57 12.80
CA VAL A 149 -12.92 22.91 11.49
C VAL A 149 -13.67 24.24 11.55
N ASN A 150 -14.52 24.44 12.56
CA ASN A 150 -15.26 25.69 12.75
C ASN A 150 -14.31 26.88 12.96
N GLY A 151 -13.27 26.70 13.77
CA GLY A 151 -12.27 27.74 13.98
C GLY A 151 -11.49 28.08 12.72
N PHE A 152 -11.18 27.09 11.87
CA PHE A 152 -10.56 27.32 10.58
C PHE A 152 -11.49 28.11 9.65
N ILE A 153 -12.74 27.65 9.46
CA ILE A 153 -13.71 28.30 8.57
C ILE A 153 -14.06 29.72 9.02
N SER A 154 -14.09 29.99 10.33
CA SER A 154 -14.36 31.35 10.82
C SER A 154 -13.17 32.30 10.70
N SER A 155 -11.95 31.77 10.59
CA SER A 155 -10.71 32.57 10.61
C SER A 155 -10.12 32.80 9.22
N TYR A 156 -10.47 31.96 8.23
CA TYR A 156 -9.87 31.99 6.91
C TYR A 156 -10.93 31.90 5.82
N GLU A 157 -10.76 32.70 4.77
CA GLU A 157 -11.43 32.44 3.50
C GLU A 157 -10.73 31.26 2.82
N CYS A 158 -11.45 30.18 2.58
CA CYS A 158 -10.91 28.97 1.95
C CYS A 158 -11.79 28.51 0.79
N GLU A 159 -11.15 27.98 -0.25
CA GLU A 159 -11.81 27.36 -1.40
C GLU A 159 -11.32 25.91 -1.53
N GLN A 160 -12.24 24.96 -1.72
CA GLN A 160 -11.90 23.56 -1.95
C GLN A 160 -11.86 23.29 -3.46
N LYS A 161 -10.71 22.85 -3.97
CA LYS A 161 -10.53 22.47 -5.39
C LYS A 161 -10.06 21.01 -5.49
N PRO A 162 -10.65 20.21 -6.38
CA PRO A 162 -10.07 18.90 -6.73
C PRO A 162 -8.66 19.08 -7.29
N LEU A 163 -7.77 18.12 -7.01
CA LEU A 163 -6.45 18.08 -7.65
C LEU A 163 -6.62 17.75 -9.14
N LYS A 164 -6.17 18.65 -10.00
CA LYS A 164 -6.23 18.60 -11.46
C LYS A 164 -4.91 19.07 -12.03
N LYS A 165 -4.67 18.80 -13.31
CA LYS A 165 -3.43 19.24 -14.00
C LYS A 165 -3.18 20.74 -13.85
N GLU A 166 -4.25 21.54 -13.84
CA GLU A 166 -4.15 23.00 -13.69
C GLU A 166 -3.59 23.47 -12.33
N ASN A 167 -3.74 22.69 -11.26
CA ASN A 167 -3.35 23.10 -9.89
C ASN A 167 -2.31 22.17 -9.22
N VAL A 168 -1.64 21.30 -10.00
CA VAL A 168 -0.51 20.48 -9.49
C VAL A 168 0.61 21.35 -8.92
N GLY A 169 0.86 22.52 -9.51
CA GLY A 169 1.87 23.46 -9.03
C GLY A 169 1.65 23.90 -7.58
N ASP A 170 0.39 24.11 -7.18
CA ASP A 170 0.03 24.50 -5.81
C ASP A 170 0.34 23.37 -4.82
N ALA A 171 0.02 22.12 -5.18
CA ALA A 171 0.33 20.95 -4.37
C ALA A 171 1.84 20.72 -4.21
N LEU A 172 2.61 20.91 -5.30
CA LEU A 172 4.07 20.82 -5.26
C LEU A 172 4.68 21.89 -4.35
N ALA A 173 4.18 23.13 -4.38
CA ALA A 173 4.65 24.18 -3.50
C ALA A 173 4.46 23.84 -2.01
N VAL A 174 3.30 23.25 -1.65
CA VAL A 174 3.04 22.77 -0.28
C VAL A 174 4.00 21.65 0.10
N LEU A 175 4.24 20.70 -0.80
CA LEU A 175 5.15 19.58 -0.56
C LEU A 175 6.60 20.05 -0.38
N ASP A 176 7.05 20.98 -1.22
CA ASP A 176 8.41 21.56 -1.17
C ASP A 176 8.63 22.33 0.15
N GLU A 177 7.67 23.16 0.55
CA GLU A 177 7.73 23.92 1.80
C GLU A 177 7.72 22.98 3.03
N TRP A 178 6.91 21.92 2.98
CA TRP A 178 6.88 20.91 4.04
C TRP A 178 8.25 20.23 4.18
N ARG A 179 8.87 19.82 3.07
CA ARG A 179 10.21 19.19 3.07
C ARG A 179 11.27 20.15 3.63
N ALA A 180 11.27 21.40 3.18
CA ALA A 180 12.20 22.41 3.65
C ALA A 180 12.07 22.66 5.16
N THR A 181 10.84 22.75 5.66
CA THR A 181 10.56 22.99 7.09
C THR A 181 10.92 21.79 7.97
N LYS A 182 10.69 20.56 7.50
CA LYS A 182 10.99 19.35 8.28
C LYS A 182 12.47 18.97 8.27
N GLY A 183 13.22 19.36 7.24
CA GLY A 183 14.63 19.02 7.10
C GLY A 183 14.89 17.53 6.88
N VAL A 184 13.86 16.76 6.51
CA VAL A 184 13.95 15.33 6.17
C VAL A 184 13.18 15.07 4.88
N ASP A 185 13.62 14.09 4.11
CA ASP A 185 13.02 13.78 2.81
C ASP A 185 11.70 13.02 2.93
N GLY A 186 11.52 12.18 3.96
CA GLY A 186 10.33 11.33 4.09
C GLY A 186 10.00 10.61 2.77
N ASP A 187 8.74 10.67 2.35
CA ASP A 187 8.26 10.08 1.09
C ASP A 187 8.22 11.10 -0.07
N TYR A 188 8.99 12.18 0.02
CA TYR A 188 8.94 13.30 -0.94
C TYR A 188 9.05 12.85 -2.40
N ARG A 189 9.95 11.90 -2.72
CA ARG A 189 10.11 11.43 -4.09
C ARG A 189 8.85 10.76 -4.64
N ALA A 190 8.21 9.92 -3.84
CA ALA A 190 6.97 9.25 -4.20
C ALA A 190 5.80 10.23 -4.29
N ALA A 191 5.72 11.19 -3.37
CA ALA A 191 4.66 12.20 -3.35
C ALA A 191 4.74 13.23 -4.49
N ARG A 192 5.93 13.41 -5.08
CA ARG A 192 6.23 14.43 -6.11
C ARG A 192 6.14 13.89 -7.56
N GLU A 193 5.95 12.59 -7.74
CA GLU A 193 5.74 11.95 -9.05
C GLU A 193 4.38 12.32 -9.64
#